data_AF-A0A139M6B3-F1
#
_entry.id   AF-A0A139M6B3-F1
#
_cell.length_a   1.000
_cell.length_b   1.000
_cell.length_c   1.000
_cell.angle_alpha   90.00
_cell.angle_beta   90.00
_cell.angle_gamma   90.00
#
_symmetry.space_group_name_H-M   'P 1'
#
loop_
_entity.id
_entity.type
_entity.pdbx_description
1 polymer ?
#
loop_
_entity_poly.entity_id
_entity_poly.type
_entity_poly.pdbx_seq_one_letter_code
_entity_poly.pdbx_strand_id
1 'polypeptide(L)'
;MNTLPQKQFKRMKREVEEETARGIGYFEGILEHIPSYPLSEAVKELALAGWITPHTDVIDVQNMIVTESIKWMNYQDFKEVAPYLFSYPREQREKDLLVRPVKISREYFEELKANAEELFHLKQDLLQVNNQLDAKIQELEMDQLPNGDQVIGVDLEAEEVLLLRTPENAQVEEWEVRKDGLITDYRSNLSEYAQIVDTLLEMKNPEIDMILYEEVINYSKKTWPDSEPIQLPENIKELLNQEGKLDPSYYQIAQFETLKQAYIYGMISPSFQERFPHYSDFVRNYVEDREQYEFFNYRTEAVSLAQEILVPRLGDINQILGTNNQELIVQEVTGYSQGESWELAYLRDTKTEDKESVQFYLENEIGAWYKGSLTELVVIRFDDIDLEKGFNGHQEAVYHIDENLLVHDKLEQAQLYFPDLNRFVVAEELEKEHTQDIVAEKEGPEFSL
;
A
#
# COMPACT_ATOMS: atom_id res chain seq x y z
N MET A 1 12.71 11.53 -20.39
CA MET A 1 13.97 11.70 -21.13
C MET A 1 13.86 11.02 -22.51
N ASN A 2 13.77 11.81 -23.59
CA ASN A 2 13.86 11.28 -24.95
C ASN A 2 15.28 10.77 -25.20
N THR A 3 15.48 9.45 -25.08
CA THR A 3 16.77 8.84 -25.36
C THR A 3 16.91 8.69 -26.88
N LEU A 4 17.75 9.53 -27.49
CA LEU A 4 18.12 9.38 -28.90
C LEU A 4 18.64 7.95 -29.13
N PRO A 5 18.17 7.22 -30.16
CA PRO A 5 18.63 5.86 -30.44
C PRO A 5 20.16 5.79 -30.60
N GLN A 6 20.81 4.74 -30.11
CA GLN A 6 22.27 4.54 -30.19
C GLN A 6 22.87 4.76 -31.61
N LYS A 7 22.10 4.50 -32.66
CA LYS A 7 22.48 4.77 -34.06
C LYS A 7 22.66 6.26 -34.37
N GLN A 8 21.88 7.14 -33.72
CA GLN A 8 21.96 8.59 -33.90
C GLN A 8 23.21 9.18 -33.23
N PHE A 9 23.56 8.74 -32.02
CA PHE A 9 24.82 9.17 -31.37
C PHE A 9 26.05 8.76 -32.18
N LYS A 10 26.08 7.54 -32.73
CA LYS A 10 27.19 7.11 -33.61
C LYS A 10 27.27 7.95 -34.89
N ARG A 11 26.13 8.37 -35.45
CA ARG A 11 26.08 9.26 -36.61
C ARG A 11 26.59 10.65 -36.26
N MET A 12 26.17 11.24 -35.14
CA MET A 12 26.61 12.55 -34.68
C MET A 12 28.11 12.58 -34.41
N LYS A 13 28.66 11.57 -33.72
CA LYS A 13 30.10 11.48 -33.49
C LYS A 13 30.88 11.46 -34.81
N ARG A 14 30.40 10.67 -35.79
CA ARG A 14 31.00 10.61 -37.12
C ARG A 14 30.87 11.93 -37.88
N GLU A 15 29.77 12.65 -37.73
CA GLU A 15 29.58 13.97 -38.32
C GLU A 15 30.62 14.96 -37.77
N VAL A 16 30.91 14.93 -36.46
CA VAL A 16 31.95 15.79 -35.85
C VAL A 16 33.34 15.44 -36.38
N GLU A 17 33.61 14.17 -36.59
CA GLU A 17 34.87 13.71 -37.18
C GLU A 17 35.04 14.15 -38.63
N GLU A 18 33.96 14.19 -39.41
CA GLU A 18 33.96 14.56 -40.83
C GLU A 18 33.89 16.09 -41.06
N GLU A 19 33.14 16.83 -40.24
CA GLU A 19 32.85 18.26 -40.46
C GLU A 19 33.53 19.20 -39.47
N THR A 20 34.20 18.66 -38.44
CA THR A 20 34.78 19.39 -37.30
C THR A 20 33.74 20.12 -36.45
N ALA A 21 34.12 20.51 -35.22
CA ALA A 21 33.29 21.31 -34.33
C ALA A 21 32.85 22.66 -34.96
N ARG A 22 33.60 23.16 -35.95
CA ARG A 22 33.27 24.37 -36.72
C ARG A 22 32.10 24.18 -37.70
N GLY A 23 31.94 22.97 -38.25
CA GLY A 23 30.86 22.66 -39.20
C GLY A 23 29.54 22.33 -38.52
N ILE A 24 29.61 21.78 -37.30
CA ILE A 24 28.47 21.36 -36.49
C ILE A 24 28.04 22.53 -35.61
N GLY A 25 28.95 23.06 -34.80
CA GLY A 25 28.66 24.06 -33.78
C GLY A 25 28.43 23.39 -32.42
N TYR A 26 28.79 24.10 -31.35
CA TYR A 26 28.61 23.65 -29.98
C TYR A 26 28.24 24.81 -29.06
N PHE A 27 27.55 24.50 -27.97
CA PHE A 27 27.19 25.48 -26.95
C PHE A 27 28.39 25.84 -26.05
N GLU A 28 28.38 27.07 -25.54
CA GLU A 28 29.36 27.54 -24.55
C GLU A 28 29.29 26.65 -23.30
N GLY A 29 30.46 26.28 -22.75
CA GLY A 29 30.57 25.33 -21.62
C GLY A 29 30.85 23.88 -22.01
N ILE A 30 30.84 23.50 -23.31
CA ILE A 30 31.10 22.10 -23.73
C ILE A 30 32.40 21.52 -23.14
N LEU A 31 33.46 22.33 -23.02
CA LEU A 31 34.77 21.91 -22.52
C LEU A 31 34.73 21.44 -21.05
N GLU A 32 33.79 21.94 -20.25
CA GLU A 32 33.62 21.57 -18.83
C GLU A 32 33.03 20.16 -18.68
N HIS A 33 32.36 19.67 -19.73
CA HIS A 33 31.75 18.35 -19.78
C HIS A 33 32.60 17.32 -20.51
N ILE A 34 33.75 17.72 -21.08
CA ILE A 34 34.70 16.77 -21.67
C ILE A 34 35.56 16.16 -20.55
N PRO A 35 35.64 14.82 -20.43
CA PRO A 35 36.50 14.19 -19.43
C PRO A 35 37.98 14.58 -19.60
N SER A 36 38.77 14.42 -18.54
CA SER A 36 40.17 14.84 -18.55
C SER A 36 41.06 14.03 -19.52
N TYR A 37 40.71 12.77 -19.78
CA TYR A 37 41.52 11.88 -20.63
C TYR A 37 41.41 12.19 -22.14
N PRO A 38 40.23 12.45 -22.77
CA PRO A 38 40.15 12.86 -24.17
C PRO A 38 40.67 14.28 -24.39
N LEU A 39 40.60 15.17 -23.39
CA LEU A 39 41.28 16.46 -23.43
C LEU A 39 42.80 16.29 -23.51
N SER A 40 43.35 15.42 -22.66
CA SER A 40 44.79 15.15 -22.63
C SER A 40 45.30 14.54 -23.93
N GLU A 41 44.56 13.59 -24.52
CA GLU A 41 44.91 12.99 -25.82
C GLU A 41 44.75 13.98 -26.97
N ALA A 42 43.71 14.82 -26.97
CA ALA A 42 43.54 15.89 -27.96
C ALA A 42 44.72 16.88 -27.93
N VAL A 43 45.16 17.29 -26.75
CA VAL A 43 46.32 18.19 -26.60
C VAL A 43 47.60 17.53 -27.10
N LYS A 44 47.81 16.23 -26.82
CA LYS A 44 48.97 15.49 -27.35
C LYS A 44 48.95 15.44 -28.87
N GLU A 45 47.82 15.10 -29.48
CA GLU A 45 47.68 15.02 -30.94
C GLU A 45 47.91 16.39 -31.60
N LEU A 46 47.29 17.46 -31.06
CA LEU A 46 47.47 18.82 -31.58
C LEU A 46 48.92 19.33 -31.44
N ALA A 47 49.61 18.95 -30.36
CA ALA A 47 51.01 19.29 -30.14
C ALA A 47 51.96 18.51 -31.08
N LEU A 48 51.70 17.22 -31.32
CA LEU A 48 52.49 16.38 -32.22
C LEU A 48 52.29 16.76 -33.70
N ALA A 49 51.07 17.14 -34.07
CA ALA A 49 50.73 17.54 -35.42
C ALA A 49 51.19 18.97 -35.77
N GLY A 50 51.53 19.79 -34.78
CA GLY A 50 52.02 21.15 -34.95
C GLY A 50 50.97 22.15 -35.48
N TRP A 51 49.68 21.88 -35.25
CA TRP A 51 48.57 22.68 -35.80
C TRP A 51 48.33 24.00 -35.07
N ILE A 52 48.83 24.12 -33.84
CA ILE A 52 48.73 25.34 -33.03
C ILE A 52 50.02 26.15 -33.16
N THR A 53 49.88 27.37 -33.68
CA THR A 53 50.99 28.34 -33.80
C THR A 53 50.67 29.60 -32.98
N PRO A 54 51.64 30.49 -32.72
CA PRO A 54 51.37 31.75 -32.03
C PRO A 54 50.37 32.69 -32.73
N HIS A 55 49.98 32.38 -33.98
CA HIS A 55 49.05 33.19 -34.78
C HIS A 55 47.68 32.52 -34.92
N THR A 56 47.46 31.34 -34.31
CA THR A 56 46.17 30.65 -34.33
C THR A 56 45.21 31.33 -33.34
N ASP A 57 44.00 31.68 -33.79
CA ASP A 57 42.99 32.29 -32.93
C ASP A 57 42.60 31.34 -31.79
N VAL A 58 42.34 31.90 -30.60
CA VAL A 58 41.87 31.15 -29.43
C VAL A 58 40.60 30.36 -29.75
N ILE A 59 39.70 30.94 -30.56
CA ILE A 59 38.46 30.28 -30.98
C ILE A 59 38.77 29.07 -31.88
N ASP A 60 39.72 29.19 -32.81
CA ASP A 60 40.14 28.07 -33.65
C ASP A 60 40.82 26.98 -32.83
N VAL A 61 41.63 27.34 -31.83
CA VAL A 61 42.25 26.40 -30.89
C VAL A 61 41.18 25.65 -30.08
N GLN A 62 40.17 26.34 -29.56
CA GLN A 62 39.05 25.70 -28.85
C GLN A 62 38.28 24.73 -29.74
N ASN A 63 37.98 25.13 -30.98
CA ASN A 63 37.33 24.24 -31.95
C ASN A 63 38.16 22.98 -32.23
N MET A 64 39.48 23.13 -32.37
CA MET A 64 40.40 22.01 -32.56
C MET A 64 40.40 21.07 -31.34
N ILE A 65 40.45 21.62 -30.13
CA ILE A 65 40.41 20.83 -28.89
C ILE A 65 39.10 20.04 -28.80
N VAL A 66 37.95 20.70 -28.99
CA VAL A 66 36.64 20.03 -28.94
C VAL A 66 36.54 18.92 -30.00
N THR A 67 36.97 19.18 -31.23
CA THR A 67 36.95 18.21 -32.33
C THR A 67 37.82 16.99 -32.02
N GLU A 68 39.05 17.20 -31.56
CA GLU A 68 39.97 16.10 -31.26
C GLU A 68 39.55 15.34 -30.00
N SER A 69 39.02 16.01 -28.98
CA SER A 69 38.54 15.34 -27.77
C SER A 69 37.37 14.39 -28.06
N ILE A 70 36.45 14.77 -28.94
CA ILE A 70 35.31 13.92 -29.32
C ILE A 70 35.76 12.62 -29.98
N LYS A 71 36.85 12.63 -30.78
CA LYS A 71 37.41 11.42 -31.40
C LYS A 71 37.82 10.38 -30.35
N TRP A 72 38.49 10.83 -29.29
CA TRP A 72 39.03 9.98 -28.23
C TRP A 72 38.01 9.52 -27.17
N MET A 73 36.80 10.07 -27.17
CA MET A 73 35.74 9.66 -26.24
C MET A 73 35.20 8.25 -26.54
N ASN A 74 34.90 7.50 -25.49
CA ASN A 74 34.08 6.29 -25.61
C ASN A 74 32.58 6.65 -25.81
N TYR A 75 31.73 5.65 -26.03
CA TYR A 75 30.29 5.86 -26.30
C TYR A 75 29.52 6.51 -25.13
N GLN A 76 29.82 6.13 -23.89
CA GLN A 76 29.13 6.67 -22.72
C GLN A 76 29.50 8.14 -22.51
N ASP A 77 30.78 8.46 -22.60
CA ASP A 77 31.27 9.84 -22.46
C ASP A 77 30.73 10.74 -23.58
N PHE A 78 30.65 10.23 -24.81
CA PHE A 78 30.05 11.00 -25.91
C PHE A 78 28.56 11.27 -25.70
N LYS A 79 27.82 10.35 -25.05
CA LYS A 79 26.39 10.53 -24.77
C LYS A 79 26.14 11.73 -23.84
N GLU A 80 27.06 12.00 -22.92
CA GLU A 80 26.99 13.14 -21.99
C GLU A 80 27.35 14.47 -22.67
N VAL A 81 28.25 14.44 -23.66
CA VAL A 81 28.69 15.63 -24.42
C VAL A 81 27.76 15.95 -25.60
N ALA A 82 27.09 14.96 -26.18
CA ALA A 82 26.26 15.11 -27.36
C ALA A 82 25.16 16.20 -27.29
N PRO A 83 24.48 16.46 -26.15
CA PRO A 83 23.51 17.54 -26.02
C PRO A 83 24.10 18.93 -26.27
N TYR A 84 25.43 19.07 -26.13
CA TYR A 84 26.14 20.33 -26.35
C TYR A 84 26.48 20.58 -27.83
N LEU A 85 26.22 19.61 -28.71
CA LEU A 85 26.44 19.70 -30.15
C LEU A 85 25.10 19.94 -30.86
N PHE A 86 25.07 20.88 -31.80
CA PHE A 86 23.93 21.08 -32.69
C PHE A 86 24.41 20.98 -34.13
N SER A 87 23.62 20.48 -35.08
CA SER A 87 23.99 20.52 -36.50
C SER A 87 22.86 21.13 -37.34
N TYR A 88 23.26 21.88 -38.38
CA TYR A 88 22.33 22.38 -39.39
C TYR A 88 22.24 21.41 -40.57
N PRO A 89 21.04 21.09 -41.10
CA PRO A 89 20.89 20.22 -42.27
C PRO A 89 21.76 20.70 -43.44
N ARG A 90 22.60 19.83 -44.02
CA ARG A 90 23.51 20.17 -45.15
C ARG A 90 22.82 20.91 -46.30
N GLU A 91 21.57 20.55 -46.59
CA GLU A 91 20.74 21.13 -47.65
C GLU A 91 20.40 22.62 -47.46
N GLN A 92 20.48 23.13 -46.22
CA GLN A 92 20.28 24.56 -45.90
C GLN A 92 21.59 25.35 -45.96
N ARG A 93 22.76 24.70 -45.82
CA ARG A 93 24.08 25.34 -45.84
C ARG A 93 24.56 25.67 -47.26
N GLU A 94 24.14 24.89 -48.27
CA GLU A 94 24.54 25.08 -49.68
C GLU A 94 23.65 26.06 -50.47
N LYS A 95 22.53 26.52 -49.90
CA LYS A 95 21.69 27.55 -50.53
C LYS A 95 22.17 28.93 -50.10
N ASP A 96 22.74 29.68 -51.03
CA ASP A 96 23.01 31.11 -50.87
C ASP A 96 21.81 31.80 -50.18
N LEU A 97 22.06 32.38 -49.00
CA LEU A 97 21.11 33.16 -48.21
C LEU A 97 20.62 34.36 -49.02
N LEU A 98 19.53 34.21 -49.76
CA LEU A 98 18.75 35.33 -50.29
C LEU A 98 17.92 35.91 -49.15
N VAL A 99 18.54 36.71 -48.30
CA VAL A 99 17.85 37.47 -47.25
C VAL A 99 16.94 38.50 -47.92
N ARG A 100 15.62 38.32 -47.81
CA ARG A 100 14.65 39.40 -48.01
C ARG A 100 14.32 39.98 -46.63
N PRO A 101 14.53 41.28 -46.39
CA PRO A 101 14.15 41.89 -45.12
C PRO A 101 12.62 41.85 -44.97
N VAL A 102 12.14 41.25 -43.89
CA VAL A 102 10.74 41.32 -43.48
C VAL A 102 10.42 42.79 -43.19
N LYS A 103 9.37 43.35 -43.81
CA LYS A 103 8.91 44.70 -43.49
C LYS A 103 8.15 44.66 -42.16
N ILE A 104 8.85 44.98 -41.08
CA ILE A 104 8.26 45.14 -39.75
C ILE A 104 7.40 46.41 -39.78
N SER A 105 6.08 46.28 -39.67
CA SER A 105 5.20 47.42 -39.37
C SER A 105 5.30 47.74 -37.88
N ARG A 106 5.05 49.00 -37.51
CA ARG A 106 5.10 49.43 -36.10
C ARG A 106 4.08 48.70 -35.23
N GLU A 107 2.91 48.43 -35.79
CA GLU A 107 1.85 47.65 -35.12
C GLU A 107 2.31 46.21 -34.83
N TYR A 108 2.94 45.54 -35.79
CA TYR A 108 3.47 44.19 -35.59
C TYR A 108 4.61 44.14 -34.56
N PHE A 109 5.43 45.20 -34.49
CA PHE A 109 6.48 45.31 -33.48
C PHE A 109 5.91 45.53 -32.07
N GLU A 110 4.89 46.37 -31.93
CA GLU A 110 4.24 46.63 -30.64
C GLU A 110 3.46 45.39 -30.16
N GLU A 111 2.83 44.63 -31.06
CA GLU A 111 2.20 43.34 -30.77
C GLU A 111 3.21 42.28 -30.30
N LEU A 112 4.33 42.11 -31.02
CA LEU A 112 5.41 41.20 -30.61
C LEU A 112 5.99 41.56 -29.24
N LYS A 113 6.09 42.86 -28.93
CA LYS A 113 6.59 43.34 -27.65
C LYS A 113 5.61 43.05 -26.52
N ALA A 114 4.31 43.28 -26.74
CA ALA A 114 3.27 43.00 -25.75
C ALA A 114 3.21 41.51 -25.43
N ASN A 115 3.20 40.64 -26.45
CA ASN A 115 3.20 39.19 -26.27
C ASN A 115 4.46 38.69 -25.55
N ALA A 116 5.62 39.30 -25.82
CA ALA A 116 6.88 38.95 -25.14
C ALA A 116 6.91 39.39 -23.67
N GLU A 117 6.34 40.56 -23.35
CA GLU A 117 6.21 41.06 -21.97
C GLU A 117 5.22 40.19 -21.17
N GLU A 118 4.09 39.81 -21.75
CA GLU A 118 3.09 38.91 -21.14
C GLU A 118 3.70 37.52 -20.87
N LEU A 119 4.42 36.95 -21.83
CA LEU A 119 5.15 35.68 -21.66
C LEU A 119 6.22 35.76 -20.57
N PHE A 120 6.90 36.90 -20.44
CA PHE A 120 7.92 37.09 -19.41
C PHE A 120 7.30 37.16 -18.01
N HIS A 121 6.16 37.85 -17.87
CA HIS A 121 5.41 37.91 -16.61
C HIS A 121 4.85 36.55 -16.23
N LEU A 122 4.21 35.83 -17.17
CA LEU A 122 3.70 34.49 -16.94
C LEU A 122 4.82 33.53 -16.47
N LYS A 123 6.00 33.62 -17.08
CA LYS A 123 7.16 32.81 -16.70
C LYS A 123 7.70 33.18 -15.30
N GLN A 124 7.67 34.46 -14.92
CA GLN A 124 8.07 34.87 -13.58
C GLN A 124 7.07 34.43 -12.52
N ASP A 125 5.78 34.55 -12.79
CA ASP A 125 4.71 34.14 -11.87
C ASP A 125 4.75 32.62 -11.65
N LEU A 126 4.93 31.83 -12.72
CA LEU A 126 5.12 30.38 -12.63
C LEU A 126 6.36 29.98 -11.82
N LEU A 127 7.49 30.67 -12.01
CA LEU A 127 8.69 30.42 -11.21
C LEU A 127 8.46 30.76 -9.74
N GLN A 128 7.68 31.80 -9.42
CA GLN A 128 7.36 32.12 -8.03
C GLN A 128 6.44 31.08 -7.39
N VAL A 129 5.40 30.62 -8.12
CA VAL A 129 4.48 29.59 -7.65
C VAL A 129 5.21 28.25 -7.41
N ASN A 130 6.05 27.79 -8.34
CA ASN A 130 6.84 26.57 -8.15
C ASN A 130 7.80 26.67 -6.97
N ASN A 131 8.54 27.79 -6.84
CA ASN A 131 9.44 27.97 -5.71
C ASN A 131 8.69 28.03 -4.36
N GLN A 132 7.46 28.55 -4.34
CA GLN A 132 6.61 28.55 -3.15
C GLN A 132 6.07 27.16 -2.83
N LEU A 133 5.68 26.37 -3.84
CA LEU A 133 5.25 24.99 -3.68
C LEU A 133 6.39 24.10 -3.16
N ASP A 134 7.58 24.19 -3.76
CA ASP A 134 8.77 23.45 -3.33
C ASP A 134 9.14 23.77 -1.88
N ALA A 135 9.03 25.05 -1.49
CA ALA A 135 9.29 25.46 -0.11
C ALA A 135 8.24 24.90 0.87
N LYS A 136 6.97 24.80 0.46
CA LYS A 136 5.90 24.19 1.27
C LYS A 136 6.06 22.67 1.39
N ILE A 137 6.45 21.99 0.32
CA ILE A 137 6.78 20.55 0.35
C ILE A 137 7.94 20.30 1.32
N GLN A 138 9.02 21.07 1.20
CA GLN A 138 10.18 20.94 2.10
C GLN A 138 9.83 21.19 3.57
N GLU A 139 8.90 22.10 3.86
CA GLU A 139 8.44 22.34 5.24
C GLU A 139 7.77 21.09 5.82
N LEU A 140 6.85 20.47 5.08
CA LEU A 140 6.14 19.27 5.53
C LEU A 140 7.06 18.05 5.72
N GLU A 141 8.10 17.93 4.89
CA GLU A 141 9.04 16.80 4.94
C GLU A 141 10.21 17.03 5.94
N MET A 142 10.44 18.27 6.38
CA MET A 142 11.62 18.65 7.16
C MET A 142 11.33 19.60 8.32
N ASP A 143 10.41 19.25 9.24
CA ASP A 143 10.05 20.01 10.46
C ASP A 143 11.25 20.25 11.43
N GLN A 144 12.30 20.91 10.95
CA GLN A 144 13.69 21.10 11.42
C GLN A 144 14.70 19.95 11.17
N LEU A 145 14.25 18.72 10.94
CA LEU A 145 15.00 17.53 10.48
C LEU A 145 14.05 16.66 9.64
N PRO A 146 14.54 15.75 8.76
CA PRO A 146 13.66 14.84 8.03
C PRO A 146 12.80 14.04 9.00
N ASN A 147 11.49 14.30 9.02
CA ASN A 147 10.53 13.60 9.89
C ASN A 147 10.12 12.25 9.29
N GLY A 148 10.48 12.02 8.01
CA GLY A 148 10.20 10.80 7.26
C GLY A 148 8.88 10.85 6.49
N ASP A 149 8.05 11.87 6.73
CA ASP A 149 6.83 12.11 5.97
C ASP A 149 7.19 12.52 4.53
N GLN A 150 6.30 12.22 3.59
CA GLN A 150 6.56 12.42 2.16
C GLN A 150 5.33 13.01 1.47
N VAL A 151 5.50 14.08 0.71
CA VAL A 151 4.43 14.55 -0.17
C VAL A 151 4.40 13.64 -1.40
N ILE A 152 3.38 12.81 -1.50
CA ILE A 152 3.25 11.83 -2.58
C ILE A 152 2.35 12.33 -3.73
N GLY A 153 1.59 13.40 -3.52
CA GLY A 153 0.72 13.96 -4.55
C GLY A 153 0.34 15.43 -4.31
N VAL A 154 0.01 16.13 -5.38
CA VAL A 154 -0.39 17.55 -5.40
C VAL A 154 -1.63 17.72 -6.28
N ASP A 155 -2.60 18.50 -5.81
CA ASP A 155 -3.77 18.96 -6.56
C ASP A 155 -3.70 20.49 -6.65
N LEU A 156 -3.30 21.00 -7.83
CA LEU A 156 -3.16 22.45 -8.07
C LEU A 156 -4.51 23.17 -8.21
N GLU A 157 -5.58 22.46 -8.61
CA GLU A 157 -6.89 23.09 -8.77
C GLU A 157 -7.54 23.37 -7.42
N ALA A 158 -7.37 22.44 -6.47
CA ALA A 158 -7.86 22.58 -5.11
C ALA A 158 -6.85 23.23 -4.14
N GLU A 159 -5.62 23.47 -4.60
CA GLU A 159 -4.49 23.95 -3.77
C GLU A 159 -4.25 23.05 -2.55
N GLU A 160 -4.19 21.73 -2.79
CA GLU A 160 -4.06 20.69 -1.78
C GLU A 160 -2.83 19.80 -2.03
N VAL A 161 -2.18 19.34 -0.96
CA VAL A 161 -1.14 18.30 -1.00
C VAL A 161 -1.64 17.03 -0.31
N LEU A 162 -1.15 15.89 -0.79
CA LEU A 162 -1.32 14.59 -0.17
C LEU A 162 -0.02 14.20 0.53
N LEU A 163 -0.04 14.26 1.85
CA LEU A 163 1.08 13.90 2.73
C LEU A 163 0.91 12.45 3.19
N LEU A 164 1.92 11.62 2.93
CA LEU A 164 2.06 10.31 3.55
C LEU A 164 2.91 10.45 4.80
N ARG A 165 2.33 10.11 5.95
CA ARG A 165 3.07 10.09 7.22
C ARG A 165 3.88 8.81 7.35
N THR A 166 4.92 8.83 8.20
CA THR A 166 5.48 7.57 8.70
C THR A 166 4.54 6.95 9.75
N PRO A 167 4.59 5.62 9.96
CA PRO A 167 3.82 4.98 11.03
C PRO A 167 4.11 5.58 12.42
N GLU A 168 5.30 6.13 12.67
CA GLU A 168 5.63 6.78 13.94
C GLU A 168 4.99 8.15 14.12
N ASN A 169 4.69 8.85 13.03
CA ASN A 169 4.06 10.18 13.04
C ASN A 169 2.53 10.10 12.89
N ALA A 170 2.02 8.98 12.37
CA ALA A 170 0.59 8.69 12.30
C ALA A 170 -0.02 8.62 13.71
N GLN A 171 -1.15 9.28 13.92
CA GLN A 171 -1.86 9.32 15.19
C GLN A 171 -3.15 8.53 15.09
N VAL A 172 -3.03 7.23 14.82
CA VAL A 172 -4.20 6.36 14.68
C VAL A 172 -4.68 5.87 16.03
N GLU A 173 -5.88 6.31 16.40
CA GLU A 173 -6.57 5.82 17.59
C GLU A 173 -7.37 4.55 17.26
N GLU A 174 -7.51 3.65 18.23
CA GLU A 174 -8.19 2.36 18.02
C GLU A 174 -9.63 2.53 17.51
N TRP A 175 -10.37 3.51 18.05
CA TRP A 175 -11.77 3.71 17.70
C TRP A 175 -11.95 4.13 16.24
N GLU A 176 -10.90 4.57 15.56
CA GLU A 176 -10.90 4.93 14.14
C GLU A 176 -10.80 3.71 13.22
N VAL A 177 -10.17 2.64 13.70
CA VAL A 177 -10.01 1.38 12.96
C VAL A 177 -10.97 0.29 13.42
N ARG A 178 -11.52 0.39 14.64
CA ARG A 178 -12.38 -0.65 15.21
C ARG A 178 -13.77 -0.66 14.57
N LYS A 179 -14.11 -1.79 13.94
CA LYS A 179 -15.46 -2.11 13.44
C LYS A 179 -16.23 -2.99 14.43
N ASP A 180 -17.55 -2.87 14.45
CA ASP A 180 -18.44 -3.57 15.40
C ASP A 180 -18.31 -5.11 15.36
N GLY A 181 -17.99 -5.69 14.20
CA GLY A 181 -17.80 -7.15 14.06
C GLY A 181 -16.45 -7.67 14.55
N LEU A 182 -15.49 -6.80 14.91
CA LEU A 182 -14.16 -7.20 15.38
C LEU A 182 -14.26 -7.84 16.77
N ILE A 183 -13.83 -9.09 16.88
CA ILE A 183 -13.82 -9.85 18.12
C ILE A 183 -12.51 -9.64 18.87
N THR A 184 -11.39 -9.75 18.17
CA THR A 184 -10.06 -9.80 18.78
C THR A 184 -9.56 -8.45 19.24
N ASP A 185 -9.11 -8.40 20.48
CA ASP A 185 -8.54 -7.25 21.16
C ASP A 185 -7.26 -7.68 21.90
N TYR A 186 -6.11 -7.10 21.52
CA TYR A 186 -4.80 -7.43 22.10
C TYR A 186 -4.67 -7.04 23.59
N ARG A 187 -5.57 -6.18 24.10
CA ARG A 187 -5.58 -5.77 25.51
C ARG A 187 -6.38 -6.73 26.37
N SER A 188 -7.12 -7.65 25.76
CA SER A 188 -7.82 -8.70 26.48
C SER A 188 -6.81 -9.61 27.19
N ASN A 189 -7.19 -10.10 28.36
CA ASN A 189 -6.42 -11.12 29.06
C ASN A 189 -6.67 -12.53 28.51
N LEU A 190 -7.61 -12.67 27.57
CA LEU A 190 -7.92 -13.91 26.87
C LEU A 190 -7.09 -14.02 25.60
N SER A 191 -6.64 -15.23 25.26
CA SER A 191 -6.07 -15.50 23.94
C SER A 191 -7.11 -15.23 22.84
N GLU A 192 -6.65 -15.05 21.61
CA GLU A 192 -7.49 -14.70 20.47
C GLU A 192 -8.60 -15.74 20.25
N TYR A 193 -8.25 -17.04 20.26
CA TYR A 193 -9.23 -18.12 20.21
C TYR A 193 -10.21 -18.09 21.40
N ALA A 194 -9.72 -17.79 22.60
CA ALA A 194 -10.56 -17.69 23.80
C ALA A 194 -11.58 -16.54 23.69
N GLN A 195 -11.20 -15.41 23.11
CA GLN A 195 -12.12 -14.29 22.83
C GLN A 195 -13.23 -14.70 21.86
N ILE A 196 -12.91 -15.49 20.83
CA ILE A 196 -13.88 -16.04 19.89
C ILE A 196 -14.87 -16.95 20.61
N VAL A 197 -14.40 -17.92 21.39
CA VAL A 197 -15.29 -18.84 22.11
C VAL A 197 -16.17 -18.10 23.12
N ASP A 198 -15.60 -17.14 23.85
CA ASP A 198 -16.38 -16.35 24.80
C ASP A 198 -17.48 -15.56 24.10
N THR A 199 -17.16 -14.91 22.97
CA THR A 199 -18.14 -14.20 22.13
C THR A 199 -19.25 -15.13 21.63
N LEU A 200 -18.89 -16.32 21.15
CA LEU A 200 -19.87 -17.32 20.68
C LEU A 200 -20.81 -17.78 21.80
N LEU A 201 -20.32 -17.95 23.03
CA LEU A 201 -21.15 -18.30 24.20
C LEU A 201 -22.07 -17.14 24.61
N GLU A 202 -21.63 -15.89 24.45
CA GLU A 202 -22.46 -14.71 24.73
C GLU A 202 -23.66 -14.58 23.80
N MET A 203 -23.56 -15.13 22.58
CA MET A 203 -24.69 -15.19 21.63
C MET A 203 -25.85 -16.07 22.12
N LYS A 204 -25.59 -16.99 23.07
CA LYS A 204 -26.58 -17.94 23.63
C LYS A 204 -27.31 -18.73 22.55
N ASN A 205 -26.57 -19.20 21.56
CA ASN A 205 -27.11 -20.03 20.48
C ASN A 205 -27.03 -21.51 20.89
N PRO A 206 -28.17 -22.20 21.11
CA PRO A 206 -28.16 -23.57 21.64
C PRO A 206 -27.37 -24.58 20.81
N GLU A 207 -27.30 -24.40 19.50
CA GLU A 207 -26.57 -25.32 18.61
C GLU A 207 -25.06 -25.05 18.65
N ILE A 208 -24.64 -23.79 18.82
CA ILE A 208 -23.23 -23.44 19.01
C ILE A 208 -22.78 -23.88 20.41
N ASP A 209 -23.55 -23.55 21.44
CA ASP A 209 -23.29 -23.98 22.82
C ASP A 209 -23.17 -25.51 22.92
N MET A 210 -24.04 -26.24 22.21
CA MET A 210 -23.95 -27.69 22.10
C MET A 210 -22.60 -28.14 21.54
N ILE A 211 -22.11 -27.55 20.45
CA ILE A 211 -20.79 -27.89 19.86
C ILE A 211 -19.68 -27.62 20.87
N LEU A 212 -19.67 -26.42 21.47
CA LEU A 212 -18.61 -25.99 22.39
C LEU A 212 -18.56 -26.90 23.62
N TYR A 213 -19.70 -27.17 24.25
CA TYR A 213 -19.76 -28.02 25.45
C TYR A 213 -19.57 -29.51 25.13
N GLU A 214 -20.04 -30.01 24.00
CA GLU A 214 -19.79 -31.39 23.58
C GLU A 214 -18.29 -31.67 23.43
N GLU A 215 -17.54 -30.75 22.83
CA GLU A 215 -16.08 -30.91 22.72
C GLU A 215 -15.41 -30.91 24.10
N VAL A 216 -15.80 -30.04 25.03
CA VAL A 216 -15.29 -30.06 26.41
C VAL A 216 -15.58 -31.40 27.09
N ILE A 217 -16.81 -31.92 26.97
CA ILE A 217 -17.22 -33.18 27.59
C ILE A 217 -16.42 -34.36 27.01
N ASN A 218 -16.23 -34.38 25.69
CA ASN A 218 -15.50 -35.45 25.03
C ASN A 218 -13.97 -35.28 25.10
N TYR A 219 -13.47 -34.10 25.51
CA TYR A 219 -12.05 -33.78 25.52
C TYR A 219 -11.23 -34.77 26.35
N SER A 220 -11.69 -35.09 27.57
CA SER A 220 -10.98 -36.01 28.46
C SER A 220 -10.81 -37.39 27.83
N LYS A 221 -11.86 -37.92 27.17
CA LYS A 221 -11.84 -39.24 26.54
C LYS A 221 -10.98 -39.26 25.27
N LYS A 222 -11.03 -38.18 24.49
CA LYS A 222 -10.19 -37.99 23.29
C LYS A 222 -8.71 -37.89 23.64
N THR A 223 -8.38 -37.19 24.72
CA THR A 223 -6.99 -36.93 25.15
C THR A 223 -6.43 -38.11 25.97
N TRP A 224 -7.25 -38.73 26.82
CA TRP A 224 -6.88 -39.88 27.65
C TRP A 224 -7.89 -41.02 27.43
N PRO A 225 -7.58 -41.97 26.52
CA PRO A 225 -8.48 -43.08 26.21
C PRO A 225 -8.84 -43.95 27.44
N ASP A 226 -7.97 -44.00 28.44
CA ASP A 226 -8.19 -44.74 29.69
C ASP A 226 -9.00 -43.96 30.75
N SER A 227 -9.40 -42.72 30.45
CA SER A 227 -10.23 -41.91 31.37
C SER A 227 -11.60 -42.54 31.62
N GLU A 228 -12.20 -42.14 32.75
CA GLU A 228 -13.56 -42.52 33.08
C GLU A 228 -14.48 -42.08 31.93
N PRO A 229 -15.25 -43.01 31.38
CA PRO A 229 -16.11 -42.73 30.25
C PRO A 229 -17.40 -42.08 30.70
N ILE A 230 -18.12 -41.57 29.70
CA ILE A 230 -19.28 -40.73 29.90
C ILE A 230 -20.41 -41.58 30.48
N GLN A 231 -20.99 -41.09 31.58
CA GLN A 231 -22.12 -41.70 32.27
C GLN A 231 -23.32 -40.78 32.20
N LEU A 232 -24.52 -41.36 32.13
CA LEU A 232 -25.76 -40.60 32.20
C LEU A 232 -25.90 -39.97 33.59
N PRO A 233 -26.48 -38.77 33.71
CA PRO A 233 -26.95 -38.22 34.97
C PRO A 233 -27.89 -39.17 35.71
N GLU A 234 -27.88 -39.15 37.04
CA GLU A 234 -28.63 -40.10 37.87
C GLU A 234 -30.15 -40.00 37.63
N ASN A 235 -30.65 -38.77 37.45
CA ASN A 235 -32.05 -38.51 37.11
C ASN A 235 -32.49 -39.18 35.79
N ILE A 236 -31.58 -39.38 34.84
CA ILE A 236 -31.86 -40.07 33.58
C ILE A 236 -31.79 -41.58 33.77
N LYS A 237 -30.84 -42.08 34.57
CA LYS A 237 -30.80 -43.52 34.90
C LYS A 237 -32.10 -43.96 35.57
N GLU A 238 -32.61 -43.18 36.53
CA GLU A 238 -33.89 -43.44 37.19
C GLU A 238 -35.05 -43.46 36.19
N LEU A 239 -35.12 -42.48 35.28
CA LEU A 239 -36.14 -42.41 34.23
C LEU A 239 -36.11 -43.65 33.33
N LEU A 240 -34.94 -44.05 32.84
CA LEU A 240 -34.79 -45.24 31.99
C LEU A 240 -35.14 -46.53 32.76
N ASN A 241 -34.81 -46.61 34.05
CA ASN A 241 -35.11 -47.76 34.88
C ASN A 241 -36.62 -47.92 35.14
N GLN A 242 -37.35 -46.82 35.37
CA GLN A 242 -38.80 -46.83 35.57
C GLN A 242 -39.56 -47.40 34.36
N GLU A 243 -39.03 -47.19 33.16
CA GLU A 243 -39.61 -47.73 31.93
C GLU A 243 -39.08 -49.13 31.54
N GLY A 244 -38.20 -49.71 32.37
CA GLY A 244 -37.54 -50.99 32.06
C GLY A 244 -36.65 -50.91 30.81
N LYS A 245 -36.11 -49.73 30.52
CA LYS A 245 -35.23 -49.44 29.37
C LYS A 245 -33.75 -49.39 29.74
N LEU A 246 -33.43 -49.25 31.03
CA LEU A 246 -32.05 -49.31 31.50
C LEU A 246 -31.54 -50.76 31.46
N ASP A 247 -30.40 -50.97 30.83
CA ASP A 247 -29.74 -52.27 30.78
C ASP A 247 -29.31 -52.67 32.21
N PRO A 248 -29.66 -53.87 32.72
CA PRO A 248 -29.23 -54.32 34.04
C PRO A 248 -27.70 -54.35 34.21
N SER A 249 -26.95 -54.51 33.13
CA SER A 249 -25.49 -54.44 33.09
C SER A 249 -24.94 -53.02 32.98
N TYR A 250 -25.79 -52.00 32.87
CA TYR A 250 -25.37 -50.60 32.75
C TYR A 250 -24.40 -50.20 33.87
N TYR A 251 -24.76 -50.51 35.11
CA TYR A 251 -23.95 -50.26 36.31
C TYR A 251 -22.68 -51.12 36.40
N GLN A 252 -22.48 -52.07 35.49
CA GLN A 252 -21.36 -53.02 35.48
C GLN A 252 -20.46 -52.89 34.24
N ILE A 253 -20.98 -52.43 33.10
CA ILE A 253 -20.35 -52.56 31.77
C ILE A 253 -20.54 -51.32 30.88
N ALA A 254 -21.60 -50.51 31.03
CA ALA A 254 -21.91 -49.48 30.06
C ALA A 254 -21.23 -48.15 30.38
N GLN A 255 -20.45 -47.68 29.42
CA GLN A 255 -19.54 -46.57 29.57
C GLN A 255 -19.41 -45.93 28.18
N PHE A 256 -20.01 -44.76 27.97
CA PHE A 256 -20.11 -44.15 26.64
C PHE A 256 -18.80 -43.46 26.26
N GLU A 257 -18.37 -43.62 25.02
CA GLU A 257 -17.16 -42.96 24.50
C GLU A 257 -17.43 -41.50 24.12
N THR A 258 -18.67 -41.19 23.72
CA THR A 258 -19.11 -39.83 23.43
C THR A 258 -20.47 -39.54 24.03
N LEU A 259 -20.73 -38.28 24.32
CA LEU A 259 -22.04 -37.85 24.83
C LEU A 259 -23.18 -38.18 23.86
N LYS A 260 -22.90 -38.16 22.55
CA LYS A 260 -23.86 -38.53 21.50
C LYS A 260 -24.28 -39.99 21.58
N GLN A 261 -23.38 -40.90 21.97
CA GLN A 261 -23.75 -42.30 22.21
C GLN A 261 -24.71 -42.42 23.39
N ALA A 262 -24.49 -41.63 24.45
CA ALA A 262 -25.37 -41.59 25.61
C ALA A 262 -26.77 -41.08 25.24
N TYR A 263 -26.84 -40.05 24.40
CA TYR A 263 -28.12 -39.55 23.86
C TYR A 263 -28.86 -40.60 23.04
N ILE A 264 -28.19 -41.24 22.08
CA ILE A 264 -28.78 -42.28 21.22
C ILE A 264 -29.32 -43.44 22.07
N TYR A 265 -28.60 -43.82 23.12
CA TYR A 265 -29.07 -44.83 24.07
C TYR A 265 -30.33 -44.37 24.80
N GLY A 266 -30.37 -43.12 25.30
CA GLY A 266 -31.54 -42.55 25.95
C GLY A 266 -32.78 -42.52 25.05
N MET A 267 -32.60 -42.29 23.75
CA MET A 267 -33.68 -42.22 22.76
C MET A 267 -34.51 -43.50 22.59
N ILE A 268 -34.16 -44.62 23.25
CA ILE A 268 -35.03 -45.81 23.32
C ILE A 268 -36.24 -45.63 24.27
N SER A 269 -36.22 -44.60 25.11
CA SER A 269 -37.24 -44.27 26.10
C SER A 269 -38.17 -43.16 25.60
N PRO A 270 -39.50 -43.36 25.59
CA PRO A 270 -40.46 -42.31 25.26
C PRO A 270 -40.36 -41.08 26.17
N SER A 271 -40.20 -41.26 27.49
CA SER A 271 -40.05 -40.13 28.41
C SER A 271 -38.75 -39.35 28.17
N PHE A 272 -37.68 -40.03 27.75
CA PHE A 272 -36.44 -39.36 27.36
C PHE A 272 -36.63 -38.53 26.09
N GLN A 273 -37.30 -39.09 25.07
CA GLN A 273 -37.62 -38.38 23.82
C GLN A 273 -38.47 -37.13 24.07
N GLU A 274 -39.45 -37.22 24.98
CA GLU A 274 -40.30 -36.08 25.36
C GLU A 274 -39.50 -35.00 26.10
N ARG A 275 -38.58 -35.41 26.98
CA ARG A 275 -37.75 -34.49 27.77
C ARG A 275 -36.63 -33.84 26.95
N PHE A 276 -36.07 -34.56 25.99
CA PHE A 276 -34.93 -34.12 25.17
C PHE A 276 -35.21 -34.33 23.67
N PRO A 277 -36.15 -33.55 23.10
CA PRO A 277 -36.52 -33.69 21.69
C PRO A 277 -35.37 -33.36 20.74
N HIS A 278 -34.44 -32.50 21.17
CA HIS A 278 -33.22 -32.15 20.45
C HIS A 278 -31.97 -32.56 21.24
N TYR A 279 -30.88 -32.83 20.52
CA TYR A 279 -29.61 -33.21 21.15
C TYR A 279 -29.02 -32.06 21.98
N SER A 280 -29.15 -30.81 21.51
CA SER A 280 -28.72 -29.60 22.23
C SER A 280 -29.38 -29.47 23.61
N ASP A 281 -30.66 -29.86 23.76
CA ASP A 281 -31.34 -29.87 25.06
C ASP A 281 -30.71 -30.86 26.04
N PHE A 282 -30.29 -32.03 25.55
CA PHE A 282 -29.61 -33.04 26.37
C PHE A 282 -28.20 -32.59 26.77
N VAL A 283 -27.43 -32.00 25.85
CA VAL A 283 -26.10 -31.46 26.17
C VAL A 283 -26.19 -30.38 27.24
N ARG A 284 -27.12 -29.43 27.09
CA ARG A 284 -27.34 -28.38 28.10
C ARG A 284 -27.71 -28.98 29.45
N ASN A 285 -28.63 -29.95 29.49
CA ASN A 285 -29.01 -30.58 30.76
C ASN A 285 -27.85 -31.34 31.41
N TYR A 286 -27.00 -32.00 30.60
CA TYR A 286 -25.81 -32.68 31.09
C TYR A 286 -24.82 -31.70 31.75
N VAL A 287 -24.59 -30.55 31.12
CA VAL A 287 -23.75 -29.46 31.64
C VAL A 287 -24.30 -28.92 32.94
N GLU A 288 -25.60 -28.58 32.98
CA GLU A 288 -26.26 -28.01 34.17
C GLU A 288 -26.22 -28.97 35.38
N ASP A 289 -26.44 -30.26 35.15
CA ASP A 289 -26.37 -31.28 36.20
C ASP A 289 -24.95 -31.36 36.79
N ARG A 290 -23.94 -31.46 35.93
CA ARG A 290 -22.52 -31.52 36.33
C ARG A 290 -22.04 -30.25 37.01
N GLU A 291 -22.45 -29.07 36.54
CA GLU A 291 -22.13 -27.78 37.18
C GLU A 291 -22.69 -27.70 38.59
N GLN A 292 -23.91 -28.20 38.79
CA GLN A 292 -24.57 -28.21 40.09
C GLN A 292 -23.90 -29.14 41.10
N TYR A 293 -23.43 -30.31 40.66
CA TYR A 293 -22.96 -31.38 41.56
C TYR A 293 -21.44 -31.57 41.62
N GLU A 294 -20.70 -31.13 40.60
CA GLU A 294 -19.25 -31.41 40.46
C GLU A 294 -18.37 -30.15 40.50
N PHE A 295 -18.95 -28.96 40.67
CA PHE A 295 -18.22 -27.67 40.70
C PHE A 295 -17.31 -27.45 39.47
N PHE A 296 -17.64 -28.07 38.33
CA PHE A 296 -16.91 -27.96 37.08
C PHE A 296 -17.58 -26.89 36.20
N ASN A 297 -16.84 -25.87 35.75
CA ASN A 297 -17.40 -24.77 34.95
C ASN A 297 -17.12 -25.02 33.46
N TYR A 298 -18.14 -25.47 32.72
CA TYR A 298 -17.96 -25.82 31.31
C TYR A 298 -17.67 -24.61 30.44
N ARG A 299 -18.18 -23.42 30.80
CA ARG A 299 -17.85 -22.17 30.09
C ARG A 299 -16.37 -21.84 30.20
N THR A 300 -15.81 -21.87 31.41
CA THR A 300 -14.38 -21.59 31.62
C THR A 300 -13.50 -22.60 30.87
N GLU A 301 -13.89 -23.87 30.87
CA GLU A 301 -13.13 -24.92 30.19
C GLU A 301 -13.24 -24.83 28.66
N ALA A 302 -14.41 -24.45 28.12
CA ALA A 302 -14.56 -24.17 26.69
C ALA A 302 -13.65 -23.02 26.24
N VAL A 303 -13.56 -21.96 27.04
CA VAL A 303 -12.66 -20.83 26.79
C VAL A 303 -11.18 -21.27 26.88
N SER A 304 -10.84 -22.14 27.83
CA SER A 304 -9.47 -22.65 27.98
C SER A 304 -9.06 -23.59 26.83
N LEU A 305 -9.99 -24.31 26.24
CA LEU A 305 -9.77 -25.26 25.13
C LEU A 305 -10.12 -24.65 23.76
N ALA A 306 -10.15 -23.33 23.68
CA ALA A 306 -10.76 -22.64 22.55
C ALA A 306 -10.12 -22.97 21.21
N GLN A 307 -8.79 -23.09 21.15
CA GLN A 307 -8.09 -23.43 19.92
C GLN A 307 -8.37 -24.88 19.50
N GLU A 308 -8.34 -25.83 20.44
CA GLU A 308 -8.61 -27.25 20.21
C GLU A 308 -10.05 -27.50 19.73
N ILE A 309 -10.97 -26.64 20.13
CA ILE A 309 -12.38 -26.66 19.72
C ILE A 309 -12.55 -25.99 18.35
N LEU A 310 -12.08 -24.74 18.21
CA LEU A 310 -12.38 -23.91 17.04
C LEU A 310 -11.73 -24.44 15.77
N VAL A 311 -10.45 -24.83 15.80
CA VAL A 311 -9.72 -25.28 14.59
C VAL A 311 -10.46 -26.42 13.86
N PRO A 312 -10.90 -27.51 14.52
CA PRO A 312 -11.65 -28.57 13.84
C PRO A 312 -13.13 -28.27 13.62
N ARG A 313 -13.75 -27.36 14.39
CA ARG A 313 -15.22 -27.14 14.37
C ARG A 313 -15.67 -25.83 13.72
N LEU A 314 -14.74 -24.98 13.24
CA LEU A 314 -15.08 -23.69 12.62
C LEU A 314 -16.09 -23.83 11.47
N GLY A 315 -15.96 -24.87 10.66
CA GLY A 315 -16.90 -25.14 9.56
C GLY A 315 -18.33 -25.42 10.04
N ASP A 316 -18.49 -26.23 11.10
CA ASP A 316 -19.80 -26.54 11.69
C ASP A 316 -20.42 -25.28 12.32
N ILE A 317 -19.60 -24.49 13.01
CA ILE A 317 -20.02 -23.23 13.64
C ILE A 317 -20.49 -22.25 12.56
N ASN A 318 -19.73 -22.08 11.48
CA ASN A 318 -20.11 -21.20 10.36
C ASN A 318 -21.35 -21.69 9.61
N GLN A 319 -21.59 -23.00 9.55
CA GLN A 319 -22.84 -23.52 9.01
C GLN A 319 -24.05 -23.08 9.85
N ILE A 320 -23.92 -23.07 11.19
CA ILE A 320 -24.98 -22.60 12.09
C ILE A 320 -25.14 -21.08 11.97
N LEU A 321 -24.05 -20.32 12.04
CA LEU A 321 -24.06 -18.85 11.90
C LEU A 321 -24.69 -18.41 10.57
N GLY A 322 -24.45 -19.16 9.50
CA GLY A 322 -25.02 -18.90 8.17
C GLY A 322 -26.55 -18.88 8.15
N THR A 323 -27.22 -19.58 9.07
CA THR A 323 -28.69 -19.53 9.19
C THR A 323 -29.21 -18.14 9.62
N ASN A 324 -28.35 -17.34 10.25
CA ASN A 324 -28.63 -15.97 10.68
C ASN A 324 -27.96 -14.90 9.80
N ASN A 325 -27.39 -15.28 8.65
CA ASN A 325 -26.58 -14.41 7.78
C ASN A 325 -25.29 -13.93 8.46
N GLN A 326 -24.68 -14.77 9.29
CA GLN A 326 -23.40 -14.47 9.92
C GLN A 326 -22.32 -15.44 9.47
N GLU A 327 -21.07 -14.99 9.44
CA GLU A 327 -19.89 -15.84 9.26
C GLU A 327 -18.76 -15.34 10.15
N LEU A 328 -18.12 -16.25 10.87
CA LEU A 328 -16.90 -16.01 11.60
C LEU A 328 -15.70 -16.20 10.66
N ILE A 329 -14.92 -15.14 10.49
CA ILE A 329 -13.65 -15.14 9.77
C ILE A 329 -12.53 -15.10 10.81
N VAL A 330 -11.55 -15.99 10.66
CA VAL A 330 -10.30 -16.01 11.44
C VAL A 330 -9.16 -15.88 10.45
N GLN A 331 -8.27 -14.92 10.69
CA GLN A 331 -7.16 -14.55 9.82
C GLN A 331 -5.87 -14.52 10.64
N GLU A 332 -4.92 -15.38 10.29
CA GLU A 332 -3.58 -15.33 10.85
C GLU A 332 -2.80 -14.17 10.22
N VAL A 333 -2.26 -13.31 11.06
CA VAL A 333 -1.44 -12.16 10.69
C VAL A 333 -0.05 -12.34 11.30
N THR A 334 0.98 -12.40 10.47
CA THR A 334 2.37 -12.54 10.94
C THR A 334 3.05 -11.20 11.14
N GLY A 335 3.65 -10.98 12.30
CA GLY A 335 4.46 -9.80 12.63
C GLY A 335 5.86 -9.81 12.01
N TYR A 336 6.62 -8.75 12.28
CA TYR A 336 7.98 -8.59 11.78
C TYR A 336 9.02 -9.36 12.60
N SER A 337 8.71 -9.65 13.87
CA SER A 337 9.60 -10.39 14.75
C SER A 337 9.42 -11.90 14.59
N GLN A 338 10.49 -12.67 14.83
CA GLN A 338 10.43 -14.12 14.71
C GLN A 338 9.43 -14.71 15.70
N GLY A 339 8.40 -15.39 15.17
CA GLY A 339 7.37 -16.06 15.98
C GLY A 339 6.25 -15.14 16.46
N GLU A 340 6.20 -13.90 15.99
CA GLU A 340 5.09 -12.99 16.23
C GLU A 340 3.96 -13.28 15.22
N SER A 341 2.82 -13.76 15.72
CA SER A 341 1.61 -13.89 14.92
C SER A 341 0.37 -13.67 15.79
N TRP A 342 -0.69 -13.18 15.16
CA TRP A 342 -1.98 -12.93 15.79
C TRP A 342 -3.08 -13.59 14.97
N GLU A 343 -4.06 -14.15 15.66
CA GLU A 343 -5.20 -14.84 15.03
C GLU A 343 -6.41 -13.93 15.11
N LEU A 344 -6.50 -12.96 14.20
CA LEU A 344 -7.54 -11.93 14.25
C LEU A 344 -8.87 -12.51 13.82
N ALA A 345 -9.95 -12.13 14.52
CA ALA A 345 -11.27 -12.67 14.24
C ALA A 345 -12.35 -11.61 14.10
N TYR A 346 -13.26 -11.86 13.15
CA TYR A 346 -14.35 -10.97 12.82
C TYR A 346 -15.64 -11.75 12.57
N LEU A 347 -16.74 -11.33 13.19
CA LEU A 347 -18.08 -11.85 12.93
C LEU A 347 -18.81 -10.93 11.96
N ARG A 348 -18.84 -11.30 10.67
CA ARG A 348 -19.45 -10.47 9.63
C ARG A 348 -20.94 -10.73 9.45
N ASP A 349 -21.69 -9.70 9.04
CA ASP A 349 -23.02 -9.85 8.46
C ASP A 349 -22.88 -10.07 6.94
N THR A 350 -23.25 -11.27 6.49
CA THR A 350 -23.08 -11.71 5.10
C THR A 350 -24.01 -10.99 4.12
N LYS A 351 -24.96 -10.18 4.60
CA LYS A 351 -25.80 -9.31 3.75
C LYS A 351 -25.15 -7.98 3.42
N THR A 352 -24.31 -7.45 4.30
CA THR A 352 -23.76 -6.09 4.19
C THR A 352 -22.28 -6.08 3.91
N GLU A 353 -21.55 -7.10 4.33
CA GLU A 353 -20.09 -7.15 4.26
C GLU A 353 -19.65 -8.30 3.37
N ASP A 354 -18.78 -8.04 2.40
CA ASP A 354 -18.13 -9.09 1.60
C ASP A 354 -16.95 -9.72 2.36
N LYS A 355 -16.61 -10.96 1.99
CA LYS A 355 -15.61 -11.74 2.72
C LYS A 355 -14.21 -11.18 2.50
N GLU A 356 -13.91 -10.84 1.25
CA GLU A 356 -12.62 -10.35 0.81
C GLU A 356 -12.27 -9.02 1.48
N SER A 357 -13.22 -8.11 1.62
CA SER A 357 -13.03 -6.82 2.29
C SER A 357 -12.85 -6.98 3.80
N VAL A 358 -13.54 -7.93 4.45
CA VAL A 358 -13.30 -8.22 5.87
C VAL A 358 -11.90 -8.84 6.08
N GLN A 359 -11.47 -9.74 5.20
CA GLN A 359 -10.10 -10.28 5.26
C GLN A 359 -9.06 -9.20 5.01
N PHE A 360 -9.31 -8.31 4.05
CA PHE A 360 -8.45 -7.17 3.77
C PHE A 360 -8.35 -6.23 4.98
N TYR A 361 -9.47 -5.92 5.62
CA TYR A 361 -9.54 -5.15 6.86
C TYR A 361 -8.73 -5.80 8.00
N LEU A 362 -8.91 -7.10 8.22
CA LEU A 362 -8.17 -7.83 9.25
C LEU A 362 -6.67 -7.80 9.01
N GLU A 363 -6.20 -7.99 7.77
CA GLU A 363 -4.76 -8.01 7.46
C GLU A 363 -4.14 -6.61 7.43
N ASN A 364 -4.78 -5.67 6.74
CA ASN A 364 -4.17 -4.39 6.33
C ASN A 364 -4.66 -3.18 7.12
N GLU A 365 -5.70 -3.30 7.94
CA GLU A 365 -6.06 -2.25 8.91
C GLU A 365 -5.68 -2.70 10.32
N ILE A 366 -6.32 -3.75 10.85
CA ILE A 366 -6.06 -4.21 12.22
C ILE A 366 -4.69 -4.89 12.34
N GLY A 367 -4.35 -5.75 11.38
CA GLY A 367 -3.05 -6.41 11.34
C GLY A 367 -1.90 -5.41 11.22
N ALA A 368 -2.03 -4.42 10.34
CA ALA A 368 -1.07 -3.32 10.22
C ALA A 368 -0.96 -2.49 11.51
N TRP A 369 -2.08 -2.23 12.18
CA TRP A 369 -2.09 -1.52 13.47
C TRP A 369 -1.34 -2.30 14.55
N TYR A 370 -1.54 -3.63 14.62
CA TYR A 370 -0.84 -4.50 15.58
C TYR A 370 0.66 -4.59 15.27
N LYS A 371 1.03 -4.62 13.99
CA LYS A 371 2.42 -4.60 13.51
C LYS A 371 3.11 -3.25 13.73
N GLY A 372 2.34 -2.18 13.92
CA GLY A 372 2.84 -0.79 13.94
C GLY A 372 3.22 -0.26 12.55
N SER A 373 2.65 -0.82 11.48
CA SER A 373 2.87 -0.39 10.09
C SER A 373 1.69 0.37 9.49
N LEU A 374 0.59 0.52 10.24
CA LEU A 374 -0.53 1.35 9.81
C LEU A 374 -0.11 2.82 9.83
N THR A 375 -0.32 3.50 8.71
CA THR A 375 0.02 4.91 8.55
C THR A 375 -1.16 5.72 8.00
N GLU A 376 -0.95 7.03 7.89
CA GLU A 376 -1.94 8.02 7.47
C GLU A 376 -1.57 8.68 6.15
N LEU A 377 -2.57 8.84 5.30
CA LEU A 377 -2.59 9.76 4.17
C LEU A 377 -3.44 10.96 4.55
N VAL A 378 -2.83 12.14 4.53
CA VAL A 378 -3.46 13.38 4.98
C VAL A 378 -3.56 14.35 3.81
N VAL A 379 -4.77 14.88 3.59
CA VAL A 379 -5.00 15.98 2.66
C VAL A 379 -4.87 17.31 3.39
N ILE A 380 -3.96 18.16 2.93
CA ILE A 380 -3.64 19.45 3.56
C ILE A 380 -3.76 20.57 2.51
N ARG A 381 -4.42 21.69 2.85
CA ARG A 381 -4.44 22.86 1.97
C ARG A 381 -3.15 23.66 2.05
N PHE A 382 -2.80 24.30 0.94
CA PHE A 382 -1.64 25.18 0.88
C PHE A 382 -1.71 26.32 1.91
N ASP A 383 -2.90 26.86 2.17
CA ASP A 383 -3.11 27.94 3.14
C ASP A 383 -2.82 27.54 4.59
N ASP A 384 -2.81 26.23 4.88
CA ASP A 384 -2.52 25.70 6.21
C ASP A 384 -1.01 25.47 6.45
N ILE A 385 -0.19 25.71 5.41
CA ILE A 385 1.27 25.56 5.42
C ILE A 385 1.91 26.95 5.39
N ASP A 386 2.37 27.44 6.55
CA ASP A 386 3.08 28.71 6.68
C ASP A 386 4.60 28.44 6.68
N LEU A 387 5.35 29.05 5.76
CA LEU A 387 6.79 28.82 5.62
C LEU A 387 7.63 29.28 6.83
N GLU A 388 7.11 30.15 7.68
CA GLU A 388 7.80 30.64 8.88
C GLU A 388 7.30 30.00 10.17
N LYS A 389 5.99 29.67 10.22
CA LYS A 389 5.35 29.10 11.42
C LYS A 389 5.10 27.60 11.36
N GLY A 390 5.30 27.01 10.18
CA GLY A 390 5.05 25.63 9.86
C GLY A 390 3.59 25.29 9.62
N PHE A 391 3.30 24.00 9.47
CA PHE A 391 1.96 23.45 9.35
C PHE A 391 1.09 23.74 10.59
N ASN A 392 -0.11 24.28 10.38
CA ASN A 392 -0.99 24.72 11.46
C ASN A 392 -1.82 23.59 12.12
N GLY A 393 -1.76 22.37 11.59
CA GLY A 393 -2.48 21.19 12.09
C GLY A 393 -3.85 20.93 11.47
N HIS A 394 -4.34 21.78 10.55
CA HIS A 394 -5.63 21.58 9.89
C HIS A 394 -5.53 20.59 8.72
N GLN A 395 -6.45 19.62 8.70
CA GLN A 395 -6.48 18.55 7.71
C GLN A 395 -7.87 18.47 7.11
N GLU A 396 -7.95 18.36 5.79
CA GLU A 396 -9.24 18.24 5.07
C GLU A 396 -9.76 16.80 5.12
N ALA A 397 -8.86 15.82 5.04
CA ALA A 397 -9.18 14.40 5.11
C ALA A 397 -7.99 13.58 5.62
N VAL A 398 -8.29 12.45 6.27
CA VAL A 398 -7.32 11.47 6.75
C VAL A 398 -7.78 10.08 6.31
N TYR A 399 -6.86 9.29 5.75
CA TYR A 399 -7.09 7.91 5.36
C TYR A 399 -6.04 7.00 5.99
N HIS A 400 -6.44 5.82 6.46
CA HIS A 400 -5.54 4.84 7.07
C HIS A 400 -5.14 3.76 6.06
N ILE A 401 -3.86 3.46 5.96
CA ILE A 401 -3.33 2.47 5.01
C ILE A 401 -2.12 1.75 5.60
N ASP A 402 -1.99 0.45 5.34
CA ASP A 402 -0.77 -0.28 5.68
C ASP A 402 0.38 0.18 4.79
N GLU A 403 1.49 0.62 5.41
CA GLU A 403 2.73 0.97 4.70
C GLU A 403 3.22 -0.18 3.80
N ASN A 404 2.98 -1.45 4.17
CA ASN A 404 3.38 -2.60 3.36
C ASN A 404 2.68 -2.66 1.99
N LEU A 405 1.56 -1.96 1.81
CA LEU A 405 0.88 -1.86 0.51
C LEU A 405 1.55 -0.81 -0.41
N LEU A 406 2.38 0.07 0.15
CA LEU A 406 2.99 1.23 -0.50
C LEU A 406 4.48 1.00 -0.85
N VAL A 407 4.78 -0.12 -1.50
CA VAL A 407 6.15 -0.56 -1.82
C VAL A 407 6.78 0.19 -3.00
N HIS A 408 5.96 0.68 -3.93
CA HIS A 408 6.41 1.22 -5.21
C HIS A 408 5.85 2.63 -5.43
N ASP A 409 5.15 2.87 -6.54
CA ASP A 409 4.50 4.14 -6.82
C ASP A 409 3.42 4.38 -5.76
N LYS A 410 3.80 5.09 -4.69
CA LYS A 410 2.97 5.24 -3.49
C LYS A 410 1.66 5.96 -3.81
N LEU A 411 1.68 6.91 -4.75
CA LEU A 411 0.49 7.63 -5.15
C LEU A 411 -0.47 6.72 -5.93
N GLU A 412 0.03 6.03 -6.97
CA GLU A 412 -0.80 5.12 -7.76
C GLU A 412 -1.38 4.01 -6.86
N GLN A 413 -0.57 3.48 -5.94
CA GLN A 413 -1.02 2.47 -4.98
C GLN A 413 -2.08 3.02 -4.01
N ALA A 414 -1.90 4.23 -3.46
CA ALA A 414 -2.90 4.87 -2.62
C ALA A 414 -4.23 5.11 -3.38
N GLN A 415 -4.15 5.54 -4.64
CA GLN A 415 -5.31 5.79 -5.51
C GLN A 415 -6.12 4.53 -5.82
N LEU A 416 -5.48 3.35 -5.86
CA LEU A 416 -6.19 2.07 -6.01
C LEU A 416 -7.13 1.77 -4.83
N TYR A 417 -6.76 2.18 -3.62
CA TYR A 417 -7.56 1.95 -2.41
C TYR A 417 -8.51 3.11 -2.10
N PHE A 418 -8.14 4.33 -2.47
CA PHE A 418 -8.92 5.54 -2.22
C PHE A 418 -9.18 6.30 -3.53
N PRO A 419 -10.29 6.00 -4.24
CA PRO A 419 -10.61 6.62 -5.52
C PRO A 419 -10.73 8.15 -5.48
N ASP A 420 -11.05 8.74 -4.32
CA ASP A 420 -11.13 10.20 -4.14
C ASP A 420 -9.75 10.89 -4.24
N LEU A 421 -8.66 10.11 -4.18
CA LEU A 421 -7.29 10.60 -4.34
C LEU A 421 -6.82 10.64 -5.80
N ASN A 422 -7.65 10.23 -6.77
CA ASN A 422 -7.29 10.23 -8.20
C ASN A 422 -7.02 11.62 -8.80
N ARG A 423 -7.42 12.69 -8.08
CA ARG A 423 -7.17 14.09 -8.47
C ARG A 423 -5.73 14.54 -8.20
N PHE A 424 -5.01 13.85 -7.32
CA PHE A 424 -3.62 14.18 -7.01
C PHE A 424 -2.68 13.62 -8.09
N VAL A 425 -1.65 14.39 -8.43
CA VAL A 425 -0.58 13.99 -9.36
C VAL A 425 0.78 14.11 -8.69
N VAL A 426 1.79 13.38 -9.18
CA VAL A 426 3.14 13.43 -8.61
C VAL A 426 3.75 14.81 -8.89
N ALA A 427 4.36 15.44 -7.88
CA ALA A 427 4.97 16.76 -8.02
C ALA A 427 6.01 16.83 -9.17
N GLU A 428 6.80 15.77 -9.38
CA GLU A 428 7.77 15.67 -10.47
C GLU A 428 7.14 15.56 -11.88
N GLU A 429 5.86 15.22 -11.98
CA GLU A 429 5.12 15.16 -13.25
C GLU A 429 4.52 16.51 -13.63
N LEU A 430 4.12 17.32 -12.64
CA LEU A 430 3.68 18.71 -12.84
C LEU A 430 4.76 19.58 -13.50
N GLU A 431 6.04 19.40 -13.13
CA GLU A 431 7.14 20.06 -13.82
C GLU A 431 7.25 19.68 -15.30
N LYS A 432 6.89 18.44 -15.66
CA LYS A 432 7.01 17.91 -17.03
C LYS A 432 5.81 18.29 -17.91
N GLU A 433 4.59 18.26 -17.38
CA GLU A 433 3.38 18.64 -18.11
C GLU A 433 3.33 20.15 -18.39
N HIS A 434 3.65 21.00 -17.41
CA HIS A 434 3.69 22.45 -17.65
C HIS A 434 4.81 22.88 -18.61
N THR A 435 5.91 22.12 -18.68
CA THR A 435 6.94 22.34 -19.72
C THR A 435 6.44 21.96 -21.12
N GLN A 436 5.51 20.99 -21.22
CA GLN A 436 4.92 20.55 -22.49
C GLN A 436 3.74 21.40 -22.94
N ASP A 437 2.89 21.91 -22.06
CA ASP A 437 1.79 22.81 -22.42
C ASP A 437 2.31 24.16 -22.96
N ILE A 438 3.43 24.67 -22.42
CA ILE A 438 4.16 25.82 -22.99
C ILE A 438 4.68 25.52 -24.42
N VAL A 439 4.88 24.26 -24.77
CA VAL A 439 5.30 23.83 -26.11
C VAL A 439 4.09 23.53 -27.01
N ALA A 440 2.98 23.03 -26.47
CA ALA A 440 1.77 22.69 -27.20
C ALA A 440 0.92 23.93 -27.56
N GLU A 441 0.89 24.97 -26.72
CA GLU A 441 0.32 26.29 -27.09
C GLU A 441 1.07 26.94 -28.27
N LYS A 442 2.27 26.46 -28.63
CA LYS A 442 2.98 26.89 -29.85
C LYS A 442 2.49 26.22 -31.13
N GLU A 443 1.67 25.17 -31.07
CA GLU A 443 1.27 24.36 -32.23
C GLU A 443 -0.23 24.42 -32.60
N GLY A 444 -0.90 25.57 -32.43
CA GLY A 444 -2.22 25.78 -33.05
C GLY A 444 -2.56 27.24 -33.39
N PRO A 445 -3.33 27.52 -34.46
CA PRO A 445 -3.26 27.00 -35.81
C PRO A 445 -2.78 28.12 -36.76
N GLU A 446 -1.49 28.19 -37.10
CA GLU A 446 -1.10 28.96 -38.29
C GLU A 446 -1.29 28.10 -39.54
N PHE A 447 -1.97 28.70 -40.53
CA PHE A 447 -2.26 28.23 -41.89
C PHE A 447 -3.58 27.47 -42.11
N SER A 448 -4.69 28.21 -42.01
CA SER A 448 -5.73 28.16 -43.05
C SER A 448 -5.74 29.49 -43.81
N LEU A 449 -5.11 29.52 -44.99
CA LEU A 449 -5.49 30.32 -46.17
C LEU A 449 -4.66 29.90 -47.39
#